data_AF-A0A969RW95-F1
#
_entry.id   AF-A0A969RW95-F1
#
_cell.length_a   1.000
_cell.length_b   1.000
_cell.length_c   1.000
_cell.angle_alpha   90.00
_cell.angle_beta   90.00
_cell.angle_gamma   90.00
#
_symmetry.space_group_name_H-M   'P 1'
#
loop_
_entity.id
_entity.type
_entity.pdbx_description
1 polymer ?
#
loop_
_entity_poly.entity_id
_entity_poly.type
_entity_poly.pdbx_seq_one_letter_code
_entity_poly.pdbx_strand_id
1 'polypeptide(L)' 'MGTKRPRATEVHQRWQVDAVSQQQLADGTTACWLTASDEASRALLEGSVFPLCQF' A
#
# COMPACT_ATOMS: atom_id res chain seq x y z
N MET A 1 -18.47 -14.92 -15.82
CA MET A 1 -18.42 -13.45 -15.99
C MET A 1 -18.52 -12.84 -14.59
N GLY A 2 -17.41 -12.33 -14.03
CA GLY A 2 -17.40 -11.81 -12.66
C GLY A 2 -18.19 -10.51 -12.57
N THR A 3 -19.07 -10.38 -11.58
CA THR A 3 -19.82 -9.14 -11.34
C THR A 3 -18.87 -8.04 -10.90
N LYS A 4 -18.77 -6.96 -11.69
CA LYS A 4 -18.01 -5.77 -11.32
C LYS A 4 -18.70 -5.11 -10.13
N ARG A 5 -18.06 -5.11 -8.95
CA ARG A 5 -18.57 -4.36 -7.80
C ARG A 5 -18.47 -2.86 -8.09
N PRO A 6 -19.45 -2.05 -7.65
CA PRO A 6 -19.36 -0.60 -7.75
C PRO A 6 -18.17 -0.07 -6.91
N ARG A 7 -17.54 1.01 -7.40
CA ARG A 7 -16.50 1.79 -6.69
C ARG A 7 -17.07 2.37 -5.39
N ALA A 8 -16.22 2.58 -4.39
CA ALA A 8 -16.55 3.41 -3.23
C ALA A 8 -16.80 4.88 -3.65
N THR A 9 -17.75 5.52 -2.98
CA THR A 9 -18.14 6.94 -3.18
C THR A 9 -17.94 7.78 -1.94
N GLU A 10 -17.75 7.16 -0.78
CA GLU A 10 -17.50 7.83 0.50
C GLU A 10 -16.08 7.56 1.00
N VAL A 11 -15.48 8.58 1.63
CA VAL A 11 -14.16 8.47 2.24
C VAL A 11 -14.20 7.43 3.36
N HIS A 12 -13.19 6.54 3.39
CA HIS A 12 -13.03 5.41 4.31
C HIS A 12 -14.02 4.25 4.11
N GLN A 13 -14.79 4.24 3.02
CA GLN A 13 -15.76 3.18 2.72
C GLN A 13 -15.09 1.88 2.24
N ARG A 14 -13.99 1.98 1.49
CA ARG A 14 -13.25 0.82 0.99
C ARG A 14 -11.77 1.15 0.86
N TRP A 15 -10.96 0.23 1.35
CA TRP A 15 -9.51 0.28 1.24
C TRP A 15 -9.02 -0.80 0.29
N GLN A 16 -8.02 -0.46 -0.50
CA GLN A 16 -7.19 -1.43 -1.20
C GLN A 16 -5.92 -1.61 -0.39
N VAL A 17 -5.54 -2.87 -0.16
CA VAL A 17 -4.35 -3.22 0.61
C VAL A 17 -3.49 -4.10 -0.28
N ASP A 18 -2.21 -3.75 -0.40
CA ASP A 18 -1.22 -4.51 -1.15
C ASP A 18 0.06 -4.68 -0.32
N ALA A 19 0.67 -5.86 -0.44
CA ALA A 19 1.86 -6.23 0.29
C ALA A 19 2.99 -6.53 -0.70
N VAL A 20 4.12 -5.87 -0.52
CA VAL A 20 5.36 -6.21 -1.21
C VAL A 20 6.28 -6.89 -0.21
N SER A 21 6.85 -8.02 -0.63
CA SER A 21 7.75 -8.80 0.22
C SER A 21 9.07 -9.05 -0.49
N GLN A 22 10.15 -9.08 0.30
CA GLN A 22 11.51 -9.42 -0.14
C GLN A 22 12.01 -8.59 -1.33
N GLN A 23 11.61 -7.32 -1.40
CA GLN A 23 12.15 -6.45 -2.43
C GLN A 23 13.61 -6.16 -2.11
N GLN A 24 14.51 -6.41 -3.07
CA GLN A 24 15.90 -5.98 -2.94
C GLN A 24 16.01 -4.46 -3.05
N LEU A 25 16.72 -3.88 -2.10
CA LEU A 25 17.08 -2.46 -2.07
C LEU A 25 18.44 -2.23 -2.72
N ALA A 26 18.70 -0.97 -3.11
CA ALA A 26 19.95 -0.59 -3.77
C ALA A 26 21.20 -0.79 -2.89
N ASP A 27 21.03 -0.86 -1.57
CA ASP A 27 22.08 -1.14 -0.59
C ASP A 27 22.33 -2.65 -0.36
N GLY A 28 21.62 -3.51 -1.08
CA GLY A 28 21.71 -4.97 -0.97
C GLY A 28 20.89 -5.57 0.17
N THR A 29 20.19 -4.76 0.98
CA THR A 29 19.23 -5.26 1.97
C THR A 29 17.89 -5.61 1.32
N THR A 30 16.97 -6.21 2.09
CA THR A 30 15.61 -6.47 1.63
C THR A 30 14.58 -5.74 2.48
N ALA A 31 13.50 -5.30 1.84
CA ALA A 31 12.37 -4.66 2.50
C ALA A 31 11.05 -5.39 2.22
N CYS A 32 10.16 -5.31 3.20
CA CYS A 32 8.78 -5.71 3.10
C CYS A 32 7.93 -4.53 3.56
N TRP A 33 6.88 -4.18 2.82
CA TRP A 33 5.97 -3.12 3.21
C TRP A 33 4.54 -3.43 2.81
N LEU A 34 3.62 -2.75 3.49
CA LEU A 34 2.19 -2.78 3.21
C LEU A 34 1.77 -1.39 2.76
N THR A 35 0.97 -1.31 1.71
CA THR A 35 0.28 -0.08 1.31
C THR A 35 -1.20 -0.23 1.57
N ALA A 36 -1.83 0.85 2.05
CA ALA A 36 -3.27 0.93 2.21
C ALA A 36 -3.76 2.23 1.56
N SER A 37 -4.60 2.13 0.54
CA SER A 37 -5.16 3.28 -0.16
C SER A 37 -6.68 3.30 -0.06
N ASP A 38 -7.24 4.44 0.34
CA ASP A 38 -8.68 4.67 0.32
C ASP A 38 -9.18 4.85 -1.12
N GLU A 39 -10.19 4.08 -1.52
CA GLU A 39 -10.66 4.03 -2.91
C GLU A 39 -11.35 5.34 -3.36
N ALA A 40 -11.98 6.08 -2.44
CA ALA A 40 -12.75 7.28 -2.75
C ALA A 40 -11.87 8.54 -2.77
N SER A 41 -11.11 8.78 -1.72
CA SER A 41 -10.23 9.95 -1.57
C SER A 41 -8.89 9.81 -2.28
N ARG A 42 -8.47 8.57 -2.56
CA ARG A 42 -7.11 8.22 -3.02
C ARG A 42 -6.02 8.53 -1.99
N ALA A 43 -6.40 8.76 -0.73
CA ALA A 43 -5.45 8.89 0.35
C ALA A 43 -4.64 7.59 0.47
N LEU A 44 -3.32 7.72 0.53
CA LEU A 44 -2.42 6.63 0.87
C LEU A 44 -2.05 6.77 2.34
N LEU A 45 -2.33 5.74 3.13
CA LEU A 45 -1.75 5.61 4.46
C LEU A 45 -0.28 5.27 4.26
N GLU A 46 0.60 6.17 4.69
CA GLU A 46 2.05 5.98 4.62
C GLU A 46 2.42 4.69 5.37
N GLY A 47 2.86 3.69 4.62
CA GLY A 47 3.63 2.58 5.15
C GLY A 47 5.09 2.97 5.04
N SER A 48 5.86 2.88 6.12
CA SER A 48 7.32 3.12 6.06
C SER A 48 7.94 2.10 5.09
N VAL A 49 8.14 2.52 3.84
CA VAL A 49 8.64 1.65 2.74
C VAL A 49 10.12 1.33 2.93
N PHE A 50 10.84 2.20 3.62
CA PHE A 50 12.27 2.05 3.91
C PHE A 50 12.51 2.31 5.40
N PRO A 51 13.22 1.43 6.11
CA PRO A 51 13.75 1.79 7.42
C PRO A 51 14.68 3.00 7.22
N LEU A 52 14.50 4.04 8.04
CA LEU A 52 15.43 5.17 8.07
C LEU A 52 16.81 4.60 8.43
N CYS A 53 17.82 4.82 7.58
CA CYS A 53 19.19 4.46 7.89
C CYS A 53 19.55 4.99 9.29
N GLN A 54 19.70 4.09 10.27
CA GLN A 54 20.29 4.43 11.55
C GLN A 54 21.81 4.41 11.33
N PHE A 55 22.40 5.59 11.14
CA PHE A 55 23.85 5.78 11.18
C PHE A 55 24.34 5.89 12.62
#